data_AF-A0A067BW47-F1
#
_entry.id   AF-A0A067BW47-F1
#
_cell.length_a   1.000
_cell.length_b   1.000
_cell.length_c   1.000
_cell.angle_alpha   90.00
_cell.angle_beta   90.00
_cell.angle_gamma   90.00
#
_symmetry.space_group_name_H-M   'P 1'
#
loop_
_entity.id
_entity.type
_entity.pdbx_description
1 polymer ?
#
loop_
_entity_poly.entity_id
_entity_poly.type
_entity_poly.pdbx_seq_one_letter_code
_entity_poly.pdbx_strand_id
1 'polypeptide(L)'
;MVVSRLPHGPTAFFKISNVVLNNKIQNKAKRTSHQPELILNNFNTRLGHRIGRFLGSFFEHKPDFKGRQVVTFHNQRDFIFVRQHRYIFENGKKARLQEIGPRFTMKLRWLQEGTFDTKYGEYEWIHKQHAMDTSRRKFHL
;
A
#
# COMPACT_ATOMS: atom_id res chain seq x y z
N MET A 1 10.01 -6.39 2.65
CA MET A 1 8.81 -7.24 2.50
C MET A 1 8.69 -7.63 1.04
N VAL A 2 8.66 -8.93 0.76
CA VAL A 2 8.41 -9.48 -0.58
C VAL A 2 6.96 -9.96 -0.60
N VAL A 3 6.22 -9.62 -1.65
CA VAL A 3 4.86 -10.12 -1.86
C VAL A 3 4.80 -10.72 -3.25
N SER A 4 4.36 -11.98 -3.36
CA SER A 4 4.19 -12.70 -4.63
C SER A 4 2.73 -13.09 -4.76
N ARG A 5 2.09 -12.73 -5.86
CA ARG A 5 0.77 -13.29 -6.20
C ARG A 5 0.98 -14.66 -6.84
N LEU A 6 0.26 -15.67 -6.37
CA LEU A 6 0.30 -17.01 -6.93
C LEU A 6 -0.90 -17.26 -7.87
N PRO A 7 -0.78 -18.19 -8.83
CA PRO A 7 0.41 -19.00 -9.13
C PRO A 7 1.42 -18.34 -10.09
N HIS A 8 1.08 -17.23 -10.74
CA HIS A 8 1.86 -16.70 -11.86
C HIS A 8 2.61 -15.38 -11.60
N GLY A 9 2.41 -14.73 -10.47
CA GLY A 9 2.94 -13.39 -10.20
C GLY A 9 1.91 -12.26 -10.34
N PRO A 10 2.35 -10.99 -10.23
CA PRO A 10 3.72 -10.54 -10.11
C PRO A 10 4.27 -10.63 -8.68
N THR A 11 5.58 -10.43 -8.56
CA THR A 11 6.29 -10.36 -7.28
C THR A 11 6.91 -8.98 -7.08
N ALA A 12 6.59 -8.34 -5.97
CA ALA A 12 7.11 -7.02 -5.64
C ALA A 12 7.90 -7.06 -4.34
N PHE A 13 9.04 -6.37 -4.33
CA PHE A 13 9.81 -6.14 -3.12
C PHE A 13 9.74 -4.68 -2.70
N PHE A 14 9.37 -4.49 -1.44
CA PHE A 14 9.28 -3.20 -0.80
C PHE A 14 10.26 -3.09 0.36
N LYS A 15 10.98 -1.97 0.41
CA LYS A 15 11.63 -1.51 1.64
C LYS A 15 10.54 -0.92 2.54
N ILE A 16 10.49 -1.39 3.78
CA ILE A 16 9.60 -0.85 4.80
C ILE A 16 10.39 0.12 5.69
N SER A 17 9.79 1.26 6.02
CA SER A 17 10.30 2.23 6.98
C SER A 17 9.18 2.78 7.87
N ASN A 18 9.54 3.52 8.92
CA ASN A 18 8.61 4.23 9.80
C ASN A 18 7.50 3.34 10.39
N VAL A 19 7.87 2.13 10.80
CA VAL A 19 6.92 1.15 11.33
C VAL A 19 6.49 1.54 12.74
N VAL A 20 5.19 1.73 12.92
CA VAL A 20 4.55 1.80 14.24
C VAL A 20 3.58 0.64 14.34
N LEU A 21 3.90 -0.26 15.27
CA LEU A 21 3.11 -1.44 15.57
C LEU A 21 1.83 -1.06 16.32
N ASN A 22 0.82 -1.91 16.22
CA ASN A 22 -0.50 -1.63 16.79
C ASN A 22 -0.50 -1.45 18.32
N ASN A 23 0.47 -2.01 19.04
CA ASN A 23 0.62 -1.83 20.49
C ASN A 23 1.15 -0.44 20.87
N LYS A 24 1.80 0.28 19.95
CA LYS A 24 2.36 1.62 20.16
C LYS A 24 1.41 2.75 19.76
N ILE A 25 0.23 2.42 19.22
CA ILE A 25 -0.77 3.40 18.79
C ILE A 25 -1.67 3.75 19.99
N GLN A 26 -1.67 5.02 20.38
CA GLN A 26 -2.54 5.55 21.41
C GLN A 26 -3.96 5.75 20.88
N ASN A 27 -4.98 5.58 21.73
CA ASN A 27 -6.39 5.81 21.39
C ASN A 27 -6.89 5.05 20.14
N LYS A 28 -6.36 3.84 19.90
CA LYS A 28 -6.79 3.00 18.76
C LYS A 28 -8.21 2.48 18.92
N ALA A 29 -8.93 2.35 17.81
CA ALA A 29 -10.20 1.63 17.82
C ALA A 29 -9.97 0.11 17.78
N LYS A 30 -10.93 -0.65 18.33
CA LYS A 30 -10.91 -2.13 18.26
C LYS A 30 -11.17 -2.59 16.82
N ARG A 31 -10.26 -3.37 16.26
CA ARG A 31 -10.44 -4.03 14.96
C ARG A 31 -11.62 -5.01 15.02
N THR A 32 -12.48 -5.00 14.01
CA THR A 32 -13.56 -5.99 13.82
C THR A 32 -13.28 -6.85 12.60
N SER A 33 -14.04 -7.94 12.41
CA SER A 33 -13.88 -8.89 11.30
C SER A 33 -14.37 -8.38 9.95
N HIS A 34 -15.04 -7.23 9.91
CA HIS A 34 -15.56 -6.62 8.68
C HIS A 34 -14.45 -6.37 7.65
N GLN A 35 -14.76 -6.65 6.38
CA GLN A 35 -13.87 -6.36 5.27
C GLN A 35 -13.75 -4.84 5.06
N PRO A 36 -12.53 -4.26 5.06
CA PRO A 36 -12.36 -2.83 4.92
C PRO A 36 -12.57 -2.36 3.48
N GLU A 37 -12.96 -1.10 3.34
CA GLU A 37 -12.85 -0.35 2.09
C GLU A 37 -11.38 -0.08 1.75
N LEU A 38 -11.09 0.15 0.47
CA LEU A 38 -9.74 0.39 -0.02
C LEU A 38 -9.65 1.75 -0.71
N ILE A 39 -8.67 2.55 -0.30
CA ILE A 39 -8.32 3.82 -0.93
C ILE A 39 -6.92 3.71 -1.52
N LEU A 40 -6.81 3.91 -2.84
CA LEU A 40 -5.54 3.99 -3.57
C LEU A 40 -5.39 5.40 -4.11
N ASN A 41 -4.46 6.19 -3.55
CA ASN A 41 -4.27 7.59 -3.91
C ASN A 41 -2.94 7.81 -4.65
N ASN A 42 -2.97 8.63 -5.71
CA ASN A 42 -1.82 9.14 -6.46
C ASN A 42 -0.93 8.07 -7.14
N PHE A 43 -1.51 6.98 -7.64
CA PHE A 43 -0.79 5.97 -8.42
C PHE A 43 -0.92 6.24 -9.93
N ASN A 44 -0.50 7.43 -10.36
CA ASN A 44 -0.92 7.99 -11.66
C ASN A 44 -0.05 7.53 -12.84
N THR A 45 1.16 7.01 -12.57
CA THR A 45 2.07 6.54 -13.63
C THR A 45 1.67 5.13 -14.11
N ARG A 46 2.26 4.65 -15.22
CA ARG A 46 2.02 3.26 -15.69
C ARG A 46 2.42 2.21 -14.64
N LEU A 47 3.60 2.39 -14.04
CA LEU A 47 4.07 1.53 -12.95
C LEU A 47 3.19 1.71 -11.71
N GLY A 48 2.81 2.94 -11.41
CA GLY A 48 1.83 3.31 -10.39
C GLY A 48 0.54 2.51 -10.49
N HIS A 49 -0.13 2.57 -11.64
CA HIS A 49 -1.35 1.80 -11.88
C HIS A 49 -1.14 0.30 -11.70
N ARG A 50 0.00 -0.25 -12.14
CA ARG A 50 0.32 -1.68 -11.95
C ARG A 50 0.49 -2.03 -10.47
N ILE A 51 1.23 -1.22 -9.71
CA ILE A 51 1.40 -1.40 -8.26
C ILE A 51 0.09 -1.16 -7.50
N GLY A 52 -0.71 -0.18 -7.90
CA GLY A 52 -2.03 0.10 -7.33
C GLY A 52 -2.97 -1.10 -7.47
N ARG A 53 -3.08 -1.68 -8.67
CA ARG A 53 -3.83 -2.93 -8.90
C ARG A 53 -3.24 -4.12 -8.15
N PHE A 54 -1.91 -4.19 -8.05
CA PHE A 54 -1.24 -5.23 -7.29
C PHE A 54 -1.58 -5.20 -5.80
N LEU A 55 -1.46 -4.03 -5.17
CA LEU A 55 -1.82 -3.81 -3.77
C LEU A 55 -3.33 -3.95 -3.54
N GLY A 56 -4.15 -3.52 -4.51
CA GLY A 56 -5.59 -3.63 -4.42
C GLY A 56 -6.09 -5.07 -4.41
N SER A 57 -5.38 -5.99 -5.07
CA SER A 57 -5.74 -7.41 -5.04
C SER A 57 -5.50 -8.09 -3.70
N PHE A 58 -4.93 -7.42 -2.70
CA PHE A 58 -4.77 -7.98 -1.35
C PHE A 58 -6.10 -8.03 -0.59
N PHE A 59 -7.09 -7.30 -1.07
CA PHE A 59 -8.39 -7.16 -0.44
C PHE A 59 -9.47 -7.72 -1.35
N GLU A 60 -10.51 -8.29 -0.76
CA GLU A 60 -11.71 -8.66 -1.48
C GLU A 60 -12.41 -7.40 -2.02
N HIS A 61 -12.96 -7.49 -3.22
CA HIS A 61 -13.65 -6.38 -3.89
C HIS A 61 -15.08 -6.15 -3.35
N LYS A 62 -15.41 -6.69 -2.18
CA LYS A 62 -16.71 -6.60 -1.53
C LYS A 62 -16.56 -6.06 -0.09
N PRO A 63 -16.43 -4.73 0.08
CA PRO A 63 -16.25 -4.14 1.40
C PRO A 63 -17.53 -4.16 2.24
N ASP A 64 -17.35 -4.29 3.56
CA ASP A 64 -18.44 -4.23 4.55
C ASP A 64 -18.58 -2.82 5.12
N PHE A 65 -19.40 -1.98 4.48
CA PHE A 65 -19.62 -0.58 4.90
C PHE A 65 -20.13 -0.44 6.34
N LYS A 66 -20.83 -1.46 6.87
CA LYS A 66 -21.26 -1.50 8.29
C LYS A 66 -20.08 -1.43 9.27
N GLY A 67 -18.93 -2.00 8.89
CA GLY A 67 -17.72 -1.99 9.73
C GLY A 67 -17.03 -0.64 9.79
N ARG A 68 -17.30 0.24 8.82
CA ARG A 68 -16.69 1.57 8.64
C ARG A 68 -15.16 1.54 8.73
N GLN A 69 -14.56 0.48 8.20
CA GLN A 69 -13.12 0.31 8.18
C GLN A 69 -12.58 0.65 6.80
N VAL A 70 -11.41 1.26 6.75
CA VAL A 70 -10.74 1.60 5.50
C VAL A 70 -9.24 1.38 5.61
N VAL A 71 -8.66 0.80 4.57
CA VAL A 71 -7.22 0.73 4.35
C VAL A 71 -6.86 1.73 3.26
N THR A 72 -5.87 2.57 3.53
CA THR A 72 -5.39 3.58 2.60
C THR A 72 -3.95 3.28 2.21
N PHE A 73 -3.71 3.21 0.90
CA PHE A 73 -2.39 3.30 0.29
C PHE A 73 -2.29 4.66 -0.38
N HIS A 74 -1.55 5.57 0.23
CA HIS A 74 -1.34 6.90 -0.32
C HIS A 74 0.08 7.01 -0.87
N ASN A 75 0.21 7.18 -2.18
CA ASN A 75 1.50 7.42 -2.81
C ASN A 75 1.86 8.92 -2.75
N GLN A 76 3.03 9.22 -2.23
CA GLN A 76 3.60 10.56 -2.26
C GLN A 76 5.11 10.45 -2.50
N ARG A 77 5.56 10.93 -3.66
CA ARG A 77 6.98 10.92 -4.05
C ARG A 77 7.64 9.53 -3.96
N ASP A 78 6.97 8.51 -4.51
CA ASP A 78 7.35 7.07 -4.45
C ASP A 78 7.33 6.43 -3.05
N PHE A 79 6.87 7.15 -2.03
CA PHE A 79 6.60 6.60 -0.71
C PHE A 79 5.12 6.28 -0.58
N ILE A 80 4.81 5.00 -0.37
CA ILE A 80 3.45 4.52 -0.15
C ILE A 80 3.20 4.48 1.35
N PHE A 81 2.37 5.39 1.83
CA PHE A 81 1.94 5.44 3.21
C PHE A 81 0.76 4.49 3.39
N VAL A 82 0.95 3.46 4.21
CA VAL A 82 -0.09 2.49 4.54
C VAL A 82 -0.67 2.87 5.89
N ARG A 83 -1.98 3.07 5.93
CA ARG A 83 -2.74 3.37 7.13
C ARG A 83 -4.05 2.60 7.13
N GLN A 84 -4.53 2.24 8.31
CA GLN A 84 -5.84 1.64 8.48
C GLN A 84 -6.64 2.41 9.52
N HIS A 85 -7.83 2.84 9.15
CA HIS A 85 -8.69 3.68 9.98
C HIS A 85 -10.09 3.08 10.12
N ARG A 86 -10.76 3.43 11.21
CA ARG A 86 -12.22 3.46 11.29
C ARG A 86 -12.69 4.89 11.07
N TYR A 87 -13.77 5.06 10.33
CA TYR A 87 -14.34 6.39 10.09
C TYR A 87 -15.74 6.53 10.70
N ILE A 88 -16.11 7.77 11.04
CA ILE A 88 -17.46 8.17 11.41
C ILE A 88 -17.76 9.48 10.70
N PHE A 89 -18.86 9.55 9.96
CA PHE A 89 -19.33 10.80 9.38
C PHE A 89 -19.94 11.65 10.49
N GLU A 90 -19.44 12.88 10.65
CA GLU A 90 -19.99 13.83 11.61
C GLU A 90 -21.19 14.54 10.99
N ASN A 91 -20.98 15.26 9.89
CA ASN A 91 -21.97 16.14 9.27
C ASN A 91 -22.03 16.00 7.74
N GLY A 92 -22.06 14.77 7.20
CA GLY A 92 -22.16 14.46 5.75
C GLY A 92 -21.01 14.96 4.85
N LYS A 93 -20.24 15.95 5.30
CA LYS A 93 -19.15 16.65 4.62
C LYS A 93 -17.78 16.34 5.24
N LYS A 94 -17.77 15.85 6.48
CA LYS A 94 -16.55 15.55 7.24
C LYS A 94 -16.65 14.17 7.88
N ALA A 95 -15.54 13.44 7.83
CA ALA A 95 -15.38 12.17 8.51
C ALA A 95 -14.26 12.29 9.55
N ARG A 96 -14.56 11.86 10.78
CA ARG A 96 -13.54 11.67 11.83
C ARG A 96 -12.91 10.31 11.64
N LEU A 97 -11.58 10.23 11.72
CA LEU A 97 -10.82 9.01 11.57
C LEU A 97 -10.17 8.58 12.89
N GLN A 98 -10.11 7.28 13.13
CA GLN A 98 -9.42 6.69 14.26
C GLN A 98 -8.54 5.53 13.76
N GLU A 99 -7.25 5.51 14.11
CA GLU A 99 -6.33 4.44 13.70
C GLU A 99 -6.76 3.08 14.32
N ILE A 100 -6.69 1.99 13.55
CA ILE A 100 -7.03 0.63 14.02
C ILE A 100 -5.95 -0.42 13.76
N GLY A 101 -4.98 -0.10 12.90
CA GLY A 101 -3.95 -1.02 12.45
C GLY A 101 -2.57 -0.38 12.44
N PRO A 102 -1.50 -1.17 12.24
CA PRO A 102 -0.15 -0.65 12.16
C PRO A 102 -0.02 0.38 11.04
N ARG A 103 0.87 1.34 11.24
CA ARG A 103 1.22 2.33 10.22
C ARG A 103 2.67 2.17 9.81
N PHE A 104 2.93 2.22 8.53
CA PHE A 104 4.28 2.12 7.99
C PHE A 104 4.34 2.77 6.61
N THR A 105 5.55 2.93 6.11
CA THR A 105 5.82 3.45 4.78
C THR A 105 6.52 2.37 3.97
N MET A 106 6.11 2.20 2.72
CA MET A 106 6.73 1.29 1.76
C MET A 106 7.37 2.10 0.63
N LYS A 107 8.55 1.69 0.17
CA LYS A 107 9.15 2.15 -1.08
C LYS A 107 9.44 0.94 -1.96
N LEU A 108 8.93 0.94 -3.20
CA LEU A 108 9.18 -0.14 -4.16
C LEU A 108 10.69 -0.20 -4.48
N ARG A 109 11.25 -1.41 -4.42
CA ARG A 109 12.65 -1.68 -4.76
C ARG A 109 12.76 -2.37 -6.11
N TRP A 110 11.92 -3.35 -6.36
CA TRP A 110 11.80 -3.98 -7.66
C TRP A 110 10.44 -4.67 -7.82
N LEU A 111 10.07 -4.92 -9.07
CA LEU A 111 8.89 -5.65 -9.50
C LEU A 111 9.31 -6.67 -10.55
N GLN A 112 8.93 -7.93 -10.33
CA GLN A 112 9.06 -9.03 -11.28
C GLN A 112 7.70 -9.38 -11.86
N GLU A 113 7.68 -9.81 -13.12
CA GLU A 113 6.45 -10.25 -13.77
C GLU A 113 5.93 -11.58 -13.19
N GLY A 114 6.85 -12.49 -12.88
CA GLY A 114 6.56 -13.83 -12.37
C GLY A 114 6.45 -13.92 -10.84
N THR A 115 6.41 -15.17 -10.36
CA THR A 115 6.63 -15.50 -8.95
C THR A 115 8.06 -15.20 -8.53
N PHE A 116 8.33 -15.26 -7.22
CA PHE A 116 9.66 -14.99 -6.68
C PHE A 116 10.72 -15.95 -7.26
N ASP A 117 11.57 -15.42 -8.14
CA ASP A 117 12.71 -16.13 -8.72
C ASP A 117 13.94 -15.22 -8.68
N THR A 118 14.97 -15.64 -7.94
CA THR A 118 16.20 -14.88 -7.76
C THR A 118 17.24 -15.12 -8.84
N LYS A 119 17.10 -16.16 -9.66
CA LYS A 119 18.08 -16.56 -10.68
C LYS A 119 17.68 -16.11 -12.07
N TYR A 120 16.43 -16.38 -12.46
CA TYR A 120 15.95 -16.17 -13.83
C TYR A 120 14.71 -15.29 -13.92
N GLY A 121 14.26 -14.71 -12.80
CA GLY A 121 13.07 -13.88 -12.77
C GLY A 121 13.21 -12.61 -13.61
N GLU A 122 12.25 -12.40 -14.52
CA GLU A 122 12.20 -11.19 -15.35
C GLU A 122 11.72 -9.99 -14.51
N TYR A 123 12.58 -8.98 -14.43
CA TYR A 123 12.30 -7.74 -13.71
C TYR A 123 11.66 -6.72 -14.65
N GLU A 124 10.39 -6.43 -14.43
CA GLU A 124 9.68 -5.34 -15.09
C GLU A 124 10.24 -3.98 -14.67
N TRP A 125 10.62 -3.84 -13.40
CA TRP A 125 11.18 -2.60 -12.88
C TRP A 125 12.14 -2.82 -11.70
N ILE A 126 13.23 -2.05 -11.67
CA ILE A 126 14.20 -2.04 -10.57
C ILE A 126 14.56 -0.59 -10.23
N HIS A 127 14.55 -0.27 -8.93
CA HIS A 127 14.99 1.01 -8.42
C HIS A 127 16.53 1.12 -8.45
N LYS A 128 17.07 1.82 -9.45
CA LYS A 128 18.50 2.11 -9.57
C LYS A 128 18.84 3.41 -8.85
N GLN A 129 19.22 3.34 -7.58
CA GLN A 129 19.42 4.52 -6.71
C GLN A 129 20.30 5.61 -7.35
N HIS A 130 21.48 5.25 -7.86
CA HIS A 130 22.42 6.22 -8.46
C HIS A 130 21.90 6.91 -9.74
N ALA A 131 21.00 6.28 -10.48
CA ALA A 131 20.44 6.85 -11.71
C ALA A 131 19.12 7.60 -11.44
N MET A 132 18.29 7.04 -10.58
CA MET A 132 16.90 7.49 -10.38
C MET A 132 16.76 8.56 -9.29
N ASP A 133 17.60 8.55 -8.25
CA ASP A 133 17.54 9.56 -7.18
C ASP A 133 18.29 10.86 -7.53
N THR A 134 18.75 11.00 -8.78
CA THR A 134 19.43 12.20 -9.30
C THR A 134 18.51 13.43 -9.36
N SER A 135 17.22 13.22 -9.66
CA SER A 135 16.22 14.28 -9.74
C SER A 135 15.19 14.16 -8.62
N ARG A 136 15.05 15.21 -7.82
CA ARG A 136 14.02 15.29 -6.76
C ARG A 136 12.61 15.59 -7.28
N ARG A 137 12.43 15.71 -8.61
CA ARG A 137 11.16 16.06 -9.26
C ARG A 137 10.53 14.90 -10.02
N LYS A 138 11.28 13.84 -10.28
CA LYS A 138 10.81 12.67 -11.03
C LYS A 138 10.40 11.58 -10.05
N PHE A 139 9.18 11.07 -10.22
CA PHE A 139 8.61 9.98 -9.44
C PHE A 139 8.12 8.89 -10.39
N HIS A 140 8.11 7.65 -9.92
CA HIS A 140 7.89 6.46 -10.72
C HIS A 140 6.57 5.74 -10.43
N LEU A 141 5.90 6.06 -9.32
CA LEU A 141 4.58 5.54 -8.93
C LEU A 141 3.50 6.60 -9.21
#